data_AF-A0A7S3BBS7-F1
#
_entry.id   AF-A0A7S3BBS7-F1
#
_cell.length_a   1.000
_cell.length_b   1.000
_cell.length_c   1.000
_cell.angle_alpha   90.00
_cell.angle_beta   90.00
_cell.angle_gamma   90.00
#
_symmetry.space_group_name_H-M   'P 1'
#
loop_
_entity.id
_entity.type
_entity.pdbx_description
1 polymer ?
#
loop_
_entity_poly.entity_id
_entity_poly.type
_entity_poly.pdbx_seq_one_letter_code
_entity_poly.pdbx_strand_id
1 'polypeptide(L)'
;YNTTPHADARTALLRKAVVARHGNAAWHECGERSEEDVAAMVRADAIDVLVELGGHTANNKLGVLACRAAPTQVTWIGYPNTTGLCECHYRLTDALCDPHDTSQR
;
A
#
# COMPACT_ATOMS: atom_id res chain seq x y z
N TYR A 1 -4.71 0.73 -8.57
CA TYR A 1 -3.38 0.88 -9.18
C TYR A 1 -3.43 2.04 -10.17
N ASN A 2 -2.35 2.81 -10.25
CA ASN A 2 -2.32 3.99 -11.09
C ASN A 2 -1.91 3.63 -12.52
N THR A 3 -2.82 3.76 -13.49
CA THR A 3 -2.54 3.46 -14.91
C THR A 3 -1.99 4.67 -15.66
N THR A 4 -1.90 5.84 -15.02
CA THR A 4 -1.41 7.09 -15.63
C THR A 4 -0.57 7.88 -14.63
N PRO A 5 0.56 8.50 -15.01
CA PRO A 5 1.33 9.32 -14.08
C PRO A 5 0.58 10.58 -13.61
N HIS A 6 -0.55 10.92 -14.23
CA HIS A 6 -1.27 12.16 -13.97
C HIS A 6 -2.50 11.97 -13.10
N ALA A 7 -2.61 12.80 -12.07
CA ALA A 7 -3.83 12.93 -11.27
C ALA A 7 -4.99 13.42 -12.15
N ASP A 8 -6.15 12.79 -11.99
CA ASP A 8 -7.37 13.15 -12.70
C ASP A 8 -8.47 13.65 -11.74
N ALA A 9 -9.67 13.84 -12.26
CA ALA A 9 -10.82 14.27 -11.47
C ALA A 9 -11.21 13.26 -10.37
N ARG A 10 -10.94 11.95 -10.56
CA ARG A 10 -11.17 10.94 -9.53
C ARG A 10 -10.16 11.05 -8.41
N THR A 11 -8.87 11.26 -8.73
CA THR A 11 -7.84 11.54 -7.72
C THR A 11 -8.21 12.75 -6.87
N ALA A 12 -8.63 13.85 -7.51
CA ALA A 12 -9.05 15.05 -6.78
C ALA A 12 -10.26 14.79 -5.85
N LEU A 13 -11.24 14.01 -6.31
CA LEU A 13 -12.42 13.65 -5.52
C LEU A 13 -12.05 12.78 -4.32
N LEU A 14 -11.21 11.76 -4.52
CA LEU A 14 -10.74 10.88 -3.44
C LEU A 14 -9.92 11.65 -2.42
N ARG A 15 -8.99 12.50 -2.87
CA ARG A 15 -8.19 13.36 -1.99
C ARG A 15 -9.08 14.25 -1.13
N LYS A 16 -10.08 14.91 -1.73
CA LYS A 16 -11.04 15.74 -0.99
C LYS A 16 -11.80 14.91 0.05
N ALA A 17 -12.24 13.71 -0.32
CA ALA A 17 -12.98 12.82 0.58
C ALA A 17 -12.12 12.33 1.75
N VAL A 18 -10.86 11.97 1.52
CA VAL A 18 -9.91 11.51 2.55
C VAL A 18 -9.65 12.62 3.56
N VAL A 19 -9.30 13.82 3.10
CA VAL A 19 -8.99 14.97 3.97
C VAL A 19 -10.23 15.43 4.76
N ALA A 20 -11.44 15.29 4.18
CA ALA A 20 -12.67 15.69 4.87
C ALA A 20 -13.17 14.68 5.91
N ARG A 21 -12.82 13.39 5.79
CA ARG A 21 -13.40 12.32 6.62
C ARG A 21 -12.80 12.21 8.01
N HIS A 22 -11.56 12.64 8.24
CA HIS A 22 -10.88 12.53 9.53
C HIS A 22 -9.89 13.68 9.74
N GLY A 23 -9.89 14.29 10.93
CA GLY A 23 -9.02 15.42 11.26
C GLY A 23 -7.51 15.15 11.16
N ASN A 24 -7.11 13.88 11.14
CA ASN A 24 -5.71 13.44 11.04
C ASN A 24 -5.40 12.68 9.73
N ALA A 25 -6.33 12.65 8.76
CA ALA A 25 -6.06 11.99 7.48
C ALA A 25 -5.24 12.92 6.57
N ALA A 26 -4.16 12.37 6.02
CA ALA A 26 -3.30 13.06 5.05
C ALA A 26 -3.30 12.32 3.70
N TRP A 27 -3.09 13.08 2.63
CA TRP A 27 -2.90 12.55 1.28
C TRP A 27 -1.52 12.95 0.78
N HIS A 28 -0.70 11.95 0.47
CA HIS A 28 0.67 12.14 0.01
C HIS A 28 0.83 11.69 -1.44
N GLU A 29 1.45 12.52 -2.27
CA GLU A 29 1.84 12.14 -3.63
C GLU A 29 3.11 11.31 -3.58
N CYS A 30 3.02 10.05 -4.01
CA CYS A 30 4.13 9.10 -3.98
C CYS A 30 4.67 8.73 -5.37
N GLY A 31 3.94 8.99 -6.46
CA GLY A 31 4.23 8.48 -7.80
C GLY A 31 5.67 8.69 -8.25
N GLU A 32 6.12 9.94 -8.24
CA GLU A 32 7.47 10.37 -8.68
C GLU A 32 8.57 10.19 -7.61
N ARG A 33 8.21 9.76 -6.39
CA ARG A 33 9.17 9.59 -5.29
C ARG A 33 9.84 8.23 -5.34
N SER A 34 11.09 8.17 -4.89
CA SER A 34 11.77 6.90 -4.64
C SER A 34 11.07 6.10 -3.53
N GLU A 35 11.35 4.81 -3.47
CA GLU A 35 10.78 3.94 -2.44
C GLU A 35 11.34 4.30 -1.05
N GLU A 36 12.60 4.72 -0.98
CA GLU A 36 13.24 5.20 0.24
C GLU A 36 12.60 6.49 0.77
N ASP A 37 12.28 7.43 -0.13
CA ASP A 37 11.62 8.68 0.23
C ASP A 37 10.22 8.42 0.78
N VAL A 38 9.45 7.54 0.12
CA VAL A 38 8.12 7.16 0.59
C VAL A 38 8.23 6.44 1.95
N ALA A 39 9.19 5.53 2.11
CA ALA A 39 9.41 4.85 3.39
C ALA A 39 9.80 5.83 4.51
N ALA A 40 10.59 6.87 4.21
CA ALA A 40 10.93 7.91 5.16
C ALA A 40 9.70 8.74 5.57
N MET A 41 8.80 9.05 4.62
CA MET A 41 7.54 9.74 4.91
C MET A 41 6.66 8.90 5.83
N VAL A 42 6.47 7.61 5.53
CA VAL A 42 5.68 6.69 6.37
C VAL A 42 6.22 6.64 7.81
N ARG A 43 7.55 6.61 7.98
CA ARG A 43 8.17 6.67 9.32
C ARG A 43 7.97 8.02 10.01
N ALA A 44 8.09 9.12 9.27
CA ALA A 44 7.89 10.47 9.82
C ALA A 44 6.44 10.70 10.27
N ASP A 45 5.49 10.11 9.55
CA ASP A 45 4.06 10.14 9.88
C ASP A 45 3.70 9.16 11.01
N ALA A 46 4.67 8.41 11.55
CA ALA A 46 4.51 7.43 12.62
C ALA A 46 3.41 6.39 12.33
N ILE A 47 3.36 5.88 11.10
CA ILE A 47 2.40 4.86 10.70
C ILE A 47 2.74 3.52 11.37
N ASP A 48 1.83 3.01 12.20
CA ASP A 48 1.99 1.70 12.85
C ASP A 48 1.74 0.53 11.89
N VAL A 49 0.76 0.68 10.99
CA VAL A 49 0.31 -0.34 10.05
C VAL A 49 0.28 0.23 8.63
N LEU A 50 1.19 -0.24 7.77
CA LEU A 50 1.21 0.09 6.35
C LEU A 50 0.46 -0.98 5.54
N VAL A 51 -0.54 -0.55 4.75
CA VAL A 51 -1.30 -1.43 3.86
C VAL A 51 -0.95 -1.15 2.40
N GLU A 52 -0.38 -2.15 1.74
CA GLU A 52 0.03 -2.15 0.35
C GLU A 52 -1.11 -2.66 -0.56
N LEU A 53 -1.38 -1.96 -1.67
CA LEU A 53 -2.59 -2.15 -2.49
C LEU A 53 -2.31 -2.36 -4.00
N GLY A 54 -1.09 -2.75 -4.36
CA GLY A 54 -0.62 -2.85 -5.73
C GLY A 54 0.02 -4.19 -6.08
N GLY A 55 0.75 -4.83 -5.17
CA GLY A 55 1.52 -6.05 -5.42
C GLY A 55 2.37 -5.98 -6.69
N HIS A 56 2.49 -7.08 -7.43
CA HIS A 56 3.29 -7.15 -8.67
C HIS A 56 2.60 -6.54 -9.91
N THR A 57 1.83 -5.47 -9.73
CA THR A 57 1.24 -4.70 -10.84
C THR A 57 2.21 -3.65 -11.39
N ALA A 58 1.88 -3.05 -12.54
CA ALA A 58 2.69 -2.00 -13.14
C ALA A 58 2.82 -0.79 -12.21
N ASN A 59 4.01 -0.19 -12.18
CA ASN A 59 4.34 0.98 -11.34
C ASN A 59 4.07 0.77 -9.85
N ASN A 60 4.23 -0.46 -9.35
CA ASN A 60 4.17 -0.74 -7.92
C ASN A 60 5.35 -0.10 -7.18
N LYS A 61 5.25 -0.08 -5.85
CA LYS A 61 6.30 0.39 -4.94
C LYS A 61 6.57 -0.63 -3.83
N LEU A 62 6.68 -1.91 -4.22
CA LEU A 62 6.92 -2.99 -3.27
C LEU A 62 8.22 -2.82 -2.47
N GLY A 63 9.21 -2.09 -3.00
CA GLY A 63 10.43 -1.78 -2.27
C GLY A 63 10.19 -0.89 -1.03
N VAL A 64 9.07 -0.17 -0.95
CA VAL A 64 8.68 0.54 0.29
C VAL A 64 8.50 -0.47 1.44
N LEU A 65 7.93 -1.65 1.15
CA LEU A 65 7.84 -2.73 2.14
C LEU A 65 9.23 -3.29 2.46
N ALA A 66 10.08 -3.49 1.46
CA ALA A 66 11.45 -3.96 1.66
C ALA A 66 12.26 -3.00 2.56
N CYS A 67 11.97 -1.69 2.52
CA CYS A 67 12.55 -0.69 3.40
C CYS A 67 12.06 -0.73 4.86
N ARG A 68 11.14 -1.64 5.21
CA ARG A 68 10.51 -1.73 6.56
C ARG A 68 9.97 -0.37 7.01
N ALA A 69 9.13 0.22 6.16
CA ALA A 69 8.57 1.56 6.33
C ALA A 69 7.69 1.70 7.59
N ALA A 70 7.03 0.61 8.02
CA ALA A 70 6.23 0.58 9.23
C ALA A 70 6.50 -0.70 10.07
N PRO A 71 6.22 -0.69 11.39
CA PRO A 71 6.38 -1.87 12.25
C PRO A 71 5.55 -3.06 11.79
N THR A 72 4.31 -2.83 11.35
CA THR A 72 3.45 -3.83 10.72
C THR A 72 3.20 -3.45 9.27
N GLN A 73 3.36 -4.41 8.38
CA GLN A 73 3.23 -4.22 6.94
C GLN A 73 2.38 -5.33 6.36
N VAL A 74 1.39 -4.96 5.56
CA VAL A 74 0.33 -5.84 5.12
C VAL A 74 0.05 -5.59 3.65
N THR A 75 -0.32 -6.62 2.88
CA THR A 75 -0.84 -6.44 1.51
C THR A 75 -2.32 -6.77 1.44
N TRP A 76 -3.06 -6.06 0.57
CA TRP A 76 -4.49 -6.27 0.37
C TRP A 76 -4.97 -5.87 -1.03
N ILE A 77 -5.96 -6.62 -1.53
CA ILE A 77 -6.87 -6.40 -2.68
C ILE A 77 -6.29 -6.13 -4.07
N GLY A 78 -5.16 -5.43 -4.19
CA GLY A 78 -4.60 -4.99 -5.48
C GLY A 78 -3.90 -6.07 -6.29
N TYR A 79 -3.49 -7.16 -5.63
CA TYR A 79 -2.83 -8.29 -6.25
C TYR A 79 -3.29 -9.59 -5.56
N PRO A 80 -3.72 -10.61 -6.30
CA PRO A 80 -4.44 -11.76 -5.74
C PRO A 80 -3.52 -12.84 -5.14
N ASN A 81 -2.22 -12.59 -5.03
CA ASN A 81 -1.22 -13.60 -4.67
C ASN A 81 -0.16 -12.99 -3.72
N THR A 82 0.77 -13.78 -3.21
CA THR A 82 1.86 -13.31 -2.35
C THR A 82 2.72 -12.24 -3.03
N THR A 83 3.27 -11.31 -2.23
CA THR A 83 4.34 -10.40 -2.70
C THR A 83 5.70 -11.12 -2.76
N GLY A 84 5.88 -12.21 -2.00
CA GLY A 84 7.16 -12.90 -1.83
C GLY A 84 8.16 -12.18 -0.92
N LEU A 85 7.80 -11.02 -0.35
CA LEU A 85 8.66 -10.26 0.54
C LEU A 85 8.52 -10.74 1.99
N CYS A 86 9.64 -11.07 2.64
CA CYS A 86 9.64 -11.44 4.05
C CYS A 86 9.26 -10.28 4.99
N GLU A 87 9.39 -9.04 4.50
CA GLU A 87 8.96 -7.81 5.18
C GLU A 87 7.43 -7.60 5.14
N CYS A 88 6.69 -8.34 4.31
CA CYS A 88 5.23 -8.33 4.31
C CYS A 88 4.74 -9.33 5.37
N HIS A 89 4.22 -8.82 6.48
CA HIS A 89 3.88 -9.66 7.65
C HIS A 89 2.57 -10.41 7.46
N TYR A 90 1.60 -9.79 6.77
CA TYR A 90 0.27 -10.35 6.59
C TYR A 90 -0.27 -10.07 5.19
N ARG A 91 -1.15 -10.96 4.73
CA ARG A 91 -2.07 -10.68 3.64
C ARG A 91 -3.49 -10.70 4.16
N LEU A 92 -4.23 -9.62 3.91
CA LEU A 92 -5.66 -9.59 4.21
C LEU A 92 -6.40 -10.37 3.12
N THR A 93 -7.10 -11.42 3.53
CA THR A 93 -7.86 -12.32 2.67
C THR A 93 -9.00 -12.97 3.46
N ASP A 94 -9.73 -13.90 2.84
CA ASP A 94 -10.82 -14.67 3.43
C ASP A 94 -10.68 -16.17 3.11
N ALA A 95 -11.48 -16.99 3.79
CA ALA A 95 -11.43 -18.45 3.67
C ALA A 95 -11.93 -19.01 2.33
N LEU A 96 -12.59 -18.19 1.50
CA LEU A 96 -13.02 -18.60 0.15
C LEU A 96 -11.91 -18.36 -0.87
N CYS A 97 -11.26 -17.20 -0.83
CA CYS A 97 -10.13 -16.87 -1.68
C CYS A 97 -8.89 -17.66 -1.29
N ASP A 98 -8.68 -17.85 0.01
CA ASP A 98 -7.54 -18.54 0.60
C ASP A 98 -7.98 -19.51 1.69
N PRO A 99 -8.38 -20.72 1.28
CA PRO A 99 -8.66 -21.81 2.20
C PRO A 99 -7.44 -22.11 3.09
N HIS A 100 -7.66 -22.72 4.25
CA HIS A 100 -6.61 -22.97 5.24
C HIS A 100 -5.44 -23.85 4.72
N ASP A 101 -5.64 -24.62 3.66
CA ASP A 101 -4.62 -25.45 3.01
C ASP A 101 -3.94 -24.75 1.82
N THR A 102 -4.21 -23.45 1.60
CA THR A 102 -3.55 -22.66 0.56
C THR A 102 -2.03 -22.69 0.73
N SER A 103 -1.31 -22.81 -0.40
CA SER A 103 0.15 -22.70 -0.43
C SER A 103 0.62 -21.25 -0.53
N GLN A 104 -0.31 -20.29 -0.61
CA GLN A 104 -0.06 -18.87 -0.64
C GLN A 104 0.41 -18.41 0.74
N ARG A 105 1.67 -17.94 0.84
CA ARG A 105 2.27 -17.43 2.08
C ARG A 105 2.74 -16.01 1.90
#